data_AF-A0A1D6KN37-F1
#
_entry.id   AF-A0A1D6KN37-F1
#
_cell.length_a   1.000
_cell.length_b   1.000
_cell.length_c   1.000
_cell.angle_alpha   90.00
_cell.angle_beta   90.00
_cell.angle_gamma   90.00
#
_symmetry.space_group_name_H-M   'P 1'
#
loop_
_entity.id
_entity.type
_entity.pdbx_description
1 polymer ?
#
loop_
_entity_poly.entity_id
_entity_poly.type
_entity_poly.pdbx_seq_one_letter_code
_entity_poly.pdbx_strand_id
1 'polypeptide(L)' 'MSLEEHFDISVEESSAQTIATVEDAADLIDKLVAGKA' A
#
# COMPACT_ATOMS: atom_id res chain seq x y z
N MET A 1 -4.42 -7.87 -2.00
CA MET A 1 -3.89 -9.25 -2.06
C MET A 1 -2.63 -9.37 -2.92
N SER A 2 -2.67 -9.28 -4.26
CA SER A 2 -1.43 -9.50 -5.07
C SER A 2 -0.29 -8.50 -4.81
N LEU A 3 -0.59 -7.23 -4.51
CA LEU A 3 0.41 -6.21 -4.15
C LEU A 3 0.94 -6.41 -2.72
N GLU A 4 0.09 -6.86 -1.81
CA GLU A 4 0.45 -7.12 -0.41
C GLU A 4 1.44 -8.29 -0.31
N GLU A 5 1.23 -9.35 -1.07
CA GLU A 5 2.19 -10.46 -1.19
C GLU A 5 3.49 -10.06 -1.89
N HIS A 6 3.44 -9.19 -2.92
CA HIS A 6 4.65 -8.80 -3.65
C HIS A 6 5.58 -7.88 -2.86
N PHE A 7 5.01 -6.93 -2.10
CA PHE A 7 5.76 -5.94 -1.33
C PHE A 7 5.88 -6.30 0.15
N ASP A 8 5.30 -7.44 0.56
CA ASP A 8 5.22 -7.90 1.95
C ASP A 8 4.68 -6.79 2.88
N ILE A 9 3.64 -6.09 2.40
CA ILE A 9 2.93 -5.02 3.11
C ILE A 9 1.53 -5.49 3.47
N SER A 10 0.97 -4.96 4.56
CA SER A 10 -0.43 -5.16 4.92
C SER A 10 -1.14 -3.82 4.82
N VAL A 11 -2.14 -3.72 3.94
CA VAL A 11 -2.95 -2.51 3.79
C VAL A 11 -4.30 -2.75 4.47
N GLU A 12 -4.70 -1.85 5.36
CA GLU A 12 -6.06 -1.93 5.92
C GLU A 12 -7.12 -1.63 4.86
N GLU A 13 -8.26 -2.33 4.94
CA GLU A 13 -9.35 -2.23 3.97
C GLU A 13 -9.86 -0.78 3.82
N SER A 14 -9.89 -0.02 4.92
CA SER A 14 -10.27 1.40 4.92
C SER A 14 -9.26 2.30 4.17
N SER A 15 -7.97 1.97 4.24
CA SER A 15 -6.91 2.68 3.50
C SER A 15 -6.97 2.36 2.02
N ALA A 16 -7.28 1.10 1.67
CA ALA A 16 -7.47 0.68 0.28
C ALA A 16 -8.67 1.39 -0.37
N GLN A 17 -9.74 1.67 0.38
CA GLN A 17 -10.90 2.43 -0.12
C GLN A 17 -10.61 3.92 -0.35
N THR A 18 -9.53 4.47 0.21
CA THR A 18 -9.15 5.88 0.01
C THR A 18 -8.25 6.09 -1.21
N ILE A 19 -7.73 5.00 -1.79
CA ILE A 19 -6.91 5.02 -3.00
C ILE A 19 -7.82 5.34 -4.20
N ALA A 20 -7.69 6.53 -4.75
CA ALA A 20 -8.46 6.95 -5.93
C ALA A 20 -7.66 6.81 -7.23
N THR A 21 -6.33 6.91 -7.13
CA THR A 21 -5.42 6.88 -8.28
C THR A 21 -4.30 5.87 -8.09
N VAL A 22 -3.65 5.51 -9.21
CA VAL A 22 -2.43 4.69 -9.19
C VAL A 22 -1.26 5.36 -8.46
N GLU A 23 -1.25 6.70 -8.41
CA GLU A 23 -0.25 7.47 -7.65
C GLU A 23 -0.48 7.33 -6.14
N ASP A 24 -1.73 7.44 -5.67
CA ASP A 24 -2.07 7.21 -4.26
C ASP A 24 -1.68 5.80 -3.79
N ALA A 25 -1.87 4.81 -4.66
CA ALA A 25 -1.47 3.43 -4.39
C ALA A 25 0.06 3.29 -4.27
N ALA A 26 0.81 3.92 -5.18
CA ALA A 26 2.27 3.91 -5.16
C ALA A 26 2.82 4.59 -3.90
N ASP A 27 2.27 5.75 -3.52
CA ASP A 27 2.66 6.48 -2.31
C ASP A 27 2.37 5.69 -1.03
N LEU A 28 1.25 4.97 -0.98
CA LEU A 28 0.91 4.11 0.16
C LEU A 28 1.87 2.93 0.29
N ILE A 29 2.23 2.30 -0.83
CA ILE A 29 3.21 1.21 -0.86
C ILE A 29 4.57 1.71 -0.38
N ASP A 30 5.04 2.85 -0.91
CA ASP A 30 6.34 3.42 -0.51
C ASP A 30 6.39 3.75 0.98
N LYS A 31 5.31 4.31 1.55
CA LYS A 31 5.22 4.57 3.00
C LYS A 31 5.28 3.29 3.83
N LEU A 32 4.57 2.26 3.41
CA LEU A 32 4.51 0.97 4.13
C LEU A 32 5.83 0.21 4.03
N VAL A 33 6.52 0.28 2.89
CA VAL A 33 7.84 -0.32 2.68
C VAL A 33 8.92 0.46 3.43
N ALA A 34 8.90 1.79 3.36
CA ALA A 34 9.87 2.65 4.05
C ALA A 34 9.78 2.58 5.58
N GLY A 35 8.58 2.37 6.13
CA GLY A 35 8.36 2.16 7.56
C GLY A 35 8.82 0.80 8.09
N LYS A 36 9.22 -0.12 7.21
CA LYS A 36 9.67 -1.48 7.55
C LYS A 36 11.19 -1.59 7.78
N ALA A 37 11.91 -0.47 7.77
CA ALA A 37 13.35 -0.39 8.02
C ALA A 37 13.73 -0.49 9.51
#